data_AF-A0A524HCI4-F1
#
_entry.id   AF-A0A524HCI4-F1
#
_cell.length_a   1.000
_cell.length_b   1.000
_cell.length_c   1.000
_cell.angle_alpha   90.00
_cell.angle_beta   90.00
_cell.angle_gamma   90.00
#
_symmetry.space_group_name_H-M   'P 1'
#
loop_
_entity.id
_entity.type
_entity.pdbx_description
1 polymer ?
#
loop_
_entity_poly.entity_id
_entity_poly.type
_entity_poly.pdbx_seq_one_letter_code
_entity_poly.pdbx_strand_id
1 'polypeptide(L)'
;MKLRRQAAILRMVRERRIESQGTLRAALIAEGFEVTQATLSRDLRDIGLAKLAHPDGGSYYAHPSEGSVRPGLGQVVAALLVRVDGTGPLI
;
A
#
# COMPACT_ATOMS: atom_id res chain seq x y z
N MET A 1 -13.15 -16.14 3.52
CA MET A 1 -12.76 -15.86 2.12
C MET A 1 -11.94 -14.59 1.98
N LYS A 2 -12.46 -13.40 2.36
CA LYS A 2 -11.76 -12.10 2.26
C LYS A 2 -10.35 -12.10 2.88
N LEU A 3 -10.21 -12.52 4.15
CA LEU A 3 -8.91 -12.51 4.84
C LEU A 3 -7.84 -13.37 4.13
N ARG A 4 -8.22 -14.57 3.65
CA ARG A 4 -7.32 -15.45 2.88
C ARG A 4 -6.89 -14.81 1.56
N ARG A 5 -7.81 -14.15 0.87
CA ARG A 5 -7.51 -13.43 -0.37
C ARG A 5 -6.59 -12.23 -0.12
N GLN A 6 -6.86 -11.45 0.92
CA GLN A 6 -6.00 -10.33 1.30
C GLN A 6 -4.59 -10.78 1.67
N ALA A 7 -4.46 -11.91 2.39
CA ALA A 7 -3.16 -12.52 2.67
C ALA A 7 -2.45 -12.95 1.38
N ALA A 8 -3.17 -13.53 0.40
CA ALA A 8 -2.61 -13.88 -0.91
C ALA A 8 -2.15 -12.64 -1.68
N ILE A 9 -2.94 -11.55 -1.69
CA ILE A 9 -2.56 -10.27 -2.32
C ILE A 9 -1.25 -9.75 -1.73
N LEU A 10 -1.15 -9.67 -0.39
CA LEU A 10 0.05 -9.20 0.29
C LEU A 10 1.26 -10.08 -0.02
N ARG A 11 1.09 -11.41 -0.05
CA ARG A 11 2.16 -12.34 -0.43
C ARG A 11 2.63 -12.11 -1.86
N MET A 12 1.71 -12.06 -2.82
CA MET A 12 2.05 -11.87 -4.24
C MET A 12 2.77 -10.55 -4.49
N VAL A 13 2.34 -9.47 -3.85
CA VAL A 13 2.96 -8.15 -4.00
C VAL A 13 4.36 -8.08 -3.39
N ARG A 14 4.65 -8.87 -2.35
CA ARG A 14 6.01 -9.03 -1.80
C ARG A 14 6.92 -9.89 -2.67
N GLU A 15 6.39 -10.96 -3.25
CA GLU A 15 7.16 -11.94 -4.02
C GLU A 15 7.48 -11.48 -5.44
N ARG A 16 6.62 -10.65 -6.03
CA ARG A 16 6.81 -10.15 -7.38
C ARG A 16 6.20 -8.77 -7.57
N ARG A 17 6.76 -8.04 -8.53
CA ARG A 17 6.27 -6.73 -8.93
C ARG A 17 4.92 -6.87 -9.65
N ILE A 18 3.89 -6.22 -9.13
CA ILE A 18 2.53 -6.23 -9.71
C ILE A 18 2.19 -4.84 -10.23
N GLU A 19 2.13 -4.68 -11.55
CA GLU A 19 2.00 -3.36 -12.20
C GLU A 19 0.56 -2.93 -12.44
N SER A 20 -0.38 -3.88 -12.41
CA SER A 20 -1.79 -3.61 -12.67
C SER A 20 -2.72 -4.52 -11.86
N GLN A 21 -3.95 -4.05 -11.64
CA GLN A 21 -5.00 -4.88 -11.04
C GLN A 21 -5.40 -6.06 -11.94
N GLY A 22 -5.24 -5.93 -13.26
CA GLY A 22 -5.48 -7.02 -14.20
C GLY A 22 -4.51 -8.19 -13.95
N THR A 23 -3.22 -7.88 -13.83
CA THR A 23 -2.17 -8.86 -13.51
C THR A 23 -2.41 -9.51 -12.15
N LEU A 24 -2.77 -8.71 -11.14
CA LEU A 24 -3.09 -9.23 -9.80
C LEU A 24 -4.33 -10.13 -9.80
N ARG A 25 -5.37 -9.74 -10.54
CA ARG A 25 -6.60 -10.52 -10.68
C ARG A 25 -6.33 -11.85 -11.38
N ALA A 26 -5.57 -11.86 -12.48
CA ALA A 26 -5.21 -13.09 -13.18
C ALA A 26 -4.45 -14.06 -12.27
N ALA A 27 -3.50 -13.55 -11.48
CA ALA A 27 -2.78 -14.32 -10.49
C ALA A 27 -3.67 -14.91 -9.38
N LEU A 28 -4.63 -14.12 -8.89
CA LEU A 28 -5.59 -14.58 -7.88
C LEU A 28 -6.50 -15.69 -8.43
N ILE A 29 -6.99 -15.55 -9.67
CA ILE A 29 -7.80 -16.58 -10.33
C ILE A 29 -7.01 -17.88 -10.50
N ALA A 30 -5.72 -17.79 -10.87
CA ALA A 30 -4.85 -18.97 -10.97
C ALA A 30 -4.67 -19.73 -9.64
N GLU A 31 -4.84 -19.06 -8.50
CA GLU A 31 -4.85 -19.67 -7.16
C GLU A 31 -6.26 -20.03 -6.66
N GLY A 32 -7.28 -19.93 -7.52
CA GLY A 32 -8.66 -20.30 -7.22
C GLY A 32 -9.48 -19.19 -6.53
N PHE A 33 -9.02 -17.94 -6.55
CA PHE A 33 -9.79 -16.80 -6.05
C PHE A 33 -10.60 -16.13 -7.16
N GLU A 34 -11.91 -16.36 -7.15
CA GLU A 34 -12.86 -15.61 -7.97
C GLU A 34 -13.05 -14.19 -7.43
N VAL A 35 -12.63 -13.19 -8.21
CA VAL A 35 -12.66 -11.77 -7.80
C VAL A 35 -13.02 -10.86 -8.95
N THR A 36 -13.78 -9.81 -8.66
CA THR A 36 -14.02 -8.70 -9.59
C THR A 36 -13.00 -7.59 -9.38
N GLN A 37 -12.93 -6.67 -10.34
CA GLN A 37 -12.09 -5.48 -10.19
C GLN A 37 -12.52 -4.61 -8.99
N ALA A 38 -13.83 -4.47 -8.74
CA ALA A 38 -14.36 -3.71 -7.62
C ALA A 38 -13.98 -4.34 -6.26
N THR A 39 -14.07 -5.66 -6.15
CA THR A 39 -13.63 -6.39 -4.94
C THR A 39 -12.14 -6.20 -4.71
N LEU A 40 -11.33 -6.35 -5.76
CA LEU A 40 -9.88 -6.21 -5.67
C LEU A 40 -9.47 -4.77 -5.29
N SER A 41 -10.12 -3.76 -5.88
CA SER A 41 -9.91 -2.35 -5.55
C SER A 41 -10.19 -2.07 -4.07
N ARG A 42 -11.29 -2.62 -3.53
CA ARG A 42 -11.63 -2.50 -2.12
C ARG A 42 -10.62 -3.21 -1.22
N ASP A 43 -10.19 -4.41 -1.59
CA ASP A 43 -9.19 -5.15 -0.80
C ASP A 43 -7.84 -4.42 -0.75
N LEU A 44 -7.35 -3.90 -1.88
CA LEU A 44 -6.11 -3.12 -1.94
C LEU A 44 -6.18 -1.89 -1.03
N ARG A 45 -7.32 -1.20 -1.02
CA ARG A 45 -7.57 -0.05 -0.13
C ARG A 45 -7.60 -0.47 1.34
N ASP A 46 -8.33 -1.54 1.67
CA ASP A 46 -8.49 -2.02 3.04
C ASP A 46 -7.15 -2.45 3.67
N ILE A 47 -6.22 -2.98 2.87
CA ILE A 47 -4.88 -3.39 3.32
C ILE A 47 -3.79 -2.34 3.08
N GLY A 48 -4.16 -1.14 2.63
CA GLY A 48 -3.25 0.00 2.49
C GLY A 48 -2.22 -0.13 1.35
N LEU A 49 -2.44 -0.98 0.36
CA LEU A 49 -1.57 -1.04 -0.82
C LEU A 49 -1.87 0.12 -1.77
N ALA A 50 -0.82 0.77 -2.26
CA ALA A 50 -0.90 1.86 -3.21
C ALA A 50 0.00 1.60 -4.42
N LYS A 51 -0.28 2.30 -5.53
CA LYS A 51 0.58 2.26 -6.71
C LYS A 51 1.75 3.23 -6.50
N LEU A 52 2.96 2.71 -6.40
CA LEU A 52 4.18 3.50 -6.26
C LEU A 52 4.86 3.62 -7.62
N ALA A 53 5.43 4.80 -7.89
CA ALA A 53 6.27 5.01 -9.06
C ALA A 53 7.60 4.27 -8.87
N HIS A 54 8.15 3.74 -9.95
CA HIS A 54 9.47 3.13 -9.95
C HIS A 54 10.50 4.09 -10.55
N PRO A 55 11.73 4.16 -10.01
CA PRO A 55 12.77 5.06 -10.53
C PRO A 55 13.05 4.87 -12.02
N ASP A 56 13.03 3.63 -12.50
CA ASP A 56 13.28 3.29 -13.91
C ASP A 56 12.04 3.46 -14.81
N GLY A 57 10.96 4.06 -14.29
CA GLY A 57 9.69 4.24 -14.97
C GLY A 57 8.64 3.18 -14.64
N GLY A 58 7.38 3.51 -14.94
CA GLY A 58 6.23 2.66 -14.60
C GLY A 58 5.83 2.72 -13.12
N SER A 59 4.91 1.85 -12.72
CA SER A 59 4.35 1.84 -11.37
C SER A 59 3.86 0.47 -10.96
N TYR A 60 3.91 0.18 -9.66
CA TYR A 60 3.61 -1.13 -9.09
C TYR A 60 2.90 -0.98 -7.74
N TYR A 61 2.09 -2.00 -7.38
CA TYR A 61 1.48 -2.05 -6.06
C TYR A 61 2.53 -2.42 -5.02
N ALA A 62 2.57 -1.66 -3.93
CA ALA A 62 3.42 -1.90 -2.76
C ALA A 62 2.83 -1.20 -1.54
N HIS A 63 3.34 -1.52 -0.35
CA HIS A 63 2.96 -0.76 0.84
C HIS A 63 3.69 0.60 0.80
N PRO A 64 3.02 1.74 1.08
CA PRO A 64 3.64 3.07 0.98
C PRO A 64 4.92 3.26 1.82
N SER A 65 5.10 2.45 2.88
CA SER A 65 6.32 2.44 3.69
C SER A 65 7.54 1.87 2.95
N GLU A 66 7.35 1.05 1.92
CA GLU A 66 8.44 0.44 1.15
C GLU A 66 9.04 1.40 0.14
N GLY A 67 8.25 2.33 -0.43
CA GLY A 67 8.72 3.29 -1.43
C GLY A 67 9.15 4.64 -0.87
N SER A 68 9.22 4.80 0.46
CA SER A 68 9.71 6.04 1.05
C SER A 68 10.50 5.75 2.32
N VAL A 69 11.78 6.15 2.34
CA VAL A 69 12.48 6.39 3.60
C VAL A 69 11.85 7.64 4.21
N ARG A 70 10.69 7.45 4.85
CA ARG A 70 10.11 8.48 5.69
C ARG A 70 10.79 8.35 7.04
N PRO A 71 11.66 9.29 7.44
CA PRO A 71 12.09 9.35 8.83
C PRO A 71 10.84 9.32 9.71
N GLY A 72 10.87 8.52 10.78
CA GLY A 72 9.72 8.41 11.67
C GLY A 72 9.33 9.80 12.15
N LEU A 73 8.03 10.09 12.25
CA LEU A 73 7.57 11.43 12.63
C LEU A 73 8.25 11.93 13.90
N GLY A 74 8.44 11.05 14.90
CA GLY A 74 9.18 11.39 16.12
C GLY A 74 10.64 11.83 15.88
N GLN A 75 11.33 11.22 14.91
CA GLN A 75 12.69 11.59 14.52
C GLN A 75 12.74 12.97 13.84
N VAL A 76 11.77 13.25 12.97
CA VAL A 76 11.64 14.55 12.28
C VAL A 76 11.26 15.65 13.25
N VAL A 77 10.28 15.37 14.11
CA VAL A 77 9.79 16.30 15.14
C VAL A 77 10.92 16.64 16.09
N ALA A 78 11.66 15.65 16.62
CA ALA A 78 12.78 15.91 17.51
C ALA A 78 13.90 16.75 16.87
N ALA A 79 14.13 16.58 15.56
CA ALA A 79 15.20 17.28 14.85
C ALA A 79 14.82 18.70 14.39
N LEU A 80 13.54 18.94 14.05
CA LEU A 80 13.13 20.15 13.32
C LEU A 80 12.09 21.01 14.06
N LEU A 81 11.42 20.49 15.09
CA LEU A 81 10.36 21.22 15.77
C LEU A 81 10.94 22.28 16.71
N VAL A 82 10.73 23.55 16.38
CA VAL A 82 11.19 24.67 17.20
C VAL A 82 10.15 25.07 18.26
N ARG A 83 8.87 25.05 17.90
CA ARG A 83 7.76 25.36 18.83
C ARG A 83 6.45 24.76 18.33
N VAL A 84 5.57 24.42 19.26
CA VAL A 84 4.16 24.09 19.04
C VAL A 84 3.34 25.02 19.92
N ASP A 85 2.36 25.70 19.33
CA ASP A 85 1.34 26.46 20.07
C ASP A 85 -0.03 25.78 19.86
N GLY A 86 -1.07 26.25 20.53
CA GLY A 86 -2.42 25.70 20.34
C GLY A 86 -3.51 26.69 20.73
N THR A 87 -4.70 26.52 20.16
CA THR A 87 -5.90 27.28 20.52
C THR A 87 -7.14 26.42 20.34
N GLY A 88 -7.87 26.21 21.43
CA GLY A 88 -9.05 25.35 21.42
C GLY A 88 -8.73 23.94 20.92
N PRO A 89 -9.43 23.41 19.89
CA PRO A 89 -9.18 22.07 19.34
C PRO A 89 -7.98 21.99 18.39
N LEU A 90 -7.23 23.08 18.21
CA LEU A 90 -6.10 23.13 17.29
C LEU A 90 -4.78 23.10 18.03
N ILE A 91 -3.86 22.31 17.47
CA ILE A 91 -2.41 22.41 17.60
C ILE A 91 -1.91 23.18 16.37
#